data_AF-A0A356SYS4-F1
#
_entry.id   AF-A0A356SYS4-F1
#
_cell.length_a   1.000
_cell.length_b   1.000
_cell.length_c   1.000
_cell.angle_alpha   90.00
_cell.angle_beta   90.00
_cell.angle_gamma   90.00
#
_symmetry.space_group_name_H-M   'P 1'
#
loop_
_entity.id
_entity.type
_entity.pdbx_description
1 polymer ?
#
loop_
_entity_poly.entity_id
_entity_poly.type
_entity_poly.pdbx_seq_one_letter_code
_entity_poly.pdbx_strand_id
1 'polypeptide(L)'
;GMINVDFADVKTIMSGMGRALMGTGYGKGDRRAIDAASMAINSPLLDEVSVEGATGILINFTAGPDVRLKEINEAASLVQQEAHEDANIIFGLVTDMDMGDVVKV
;
A
#
# COMPACT_ATOMS: atom_id res chain seq x y z
N GLY A 1 8.08 -6.84 -13.09
CA GLY A 1 7.75 -6.39 -11.73
C GLY A 1 8.82 -6.90 -10.79
N MET A 2 9.32 -6.06 -9.87
CA MET A 2 10.38 -6.46 -8.94
C MET A 2 9.85 -7.25 -7.72
N ILE A 3 8.57 -7.12 -7.37
CA ILE A 3 7.92 -7.95 -6.34
C ILE A 3 6.55 -8.37 -6.86
N ASN A 4 6.40 -9.66 -7.15
CA ASN A 4 5.15 -10.25 -7.58
C ASN A 4 4.45 -10.85 -6.36
N VAL A 5 3.24 -10.39 -6.07
CA VAL A 5 2.38 -10.99 -5.05
C VAL A 5 1.83 -12.31 -5.59
N ASP A 6 1.83 -13.37 -4.78
CA ASP A 6 1.21 -14.62 -5.21
C ASP A 6 -0.32 -14.43 -5.21
N PHE A 7 -0.96 -14.94 -6.26
CA PHE A 7 -2.40 -14.90 -6.40
C PHE A 7 -3.10 -15.67 -5.27
N ALA A 8 -2.45 -16.69 -4.72
CA ALA A 8 -2.95 -17.42 -3.55
C ALA A 8 -3.05 -16.52 -2.31
N ASP A 9 -2.07 -15.65 -2.08
CA ASP A 9 -2.04 -14.75 -0.93
C ASP A 9 -3.11 -13.66 -1.09
N VAL A 10 -3.22 -13.07 -2.29
CA VAL A 10 -4.27 -12.08 -2.61
C VAL A 10 -5.66 -12.70 -2.44
N LYS A 11 -5.86 -13.92 -2.93
CA LYS A 11 -7.14 -14.62 -2.78
C LYS A 11 -7.47 -14.91 -1.32
N THR A 12 -6.46 -15.22 -0.50
CA THR A 12 -6.65 -15.49 0.93
C THR A 12 -7.06 -14.23 1.69
N ILE A 13 -6.46 -13.07 1.39
CA ILE A 13 -6.84 -11.79 2.01
C ILE A 13 -8.20 -11.28 1.51
N MET A 14 -8.55 -11.52 0.25
CA MET A 14 -9.81 -10.99 -0.30
C MET A 14 -11.02 -11.92 -0.06
N SER A 15 -10.80 -13.22 0.15
CA SER A 15 -11.88 -14.20 0.28
C SER A 15 -12.52 -14.17 1.66
N GLY A 16 -13.82 -13.85 1.71
CA GLY A 16 -14.62 -13.95 2.94
C GLY A 16 -14.51 -12.77 3.91
N MET A 17 -13.75 -11.73 3.57
CA MET A 17 -13.55 -10.55 4.43
C MET A 17 -14.69 -9.52 4.38
N GLY A 18 -15.66 -9.69 3.48
CA GLY A 18 -16.85 -8.85 3.43
C GLY A 18 -16.61 -7.51 2.77
N ARG A 19 -16.74 -6.41 3.51
CA ARG A 19 -16.59 -5.04 2.97
C ARG A 19 -15.11 -4.72 2.79
N ALA A 20 -14.76 -4.17 1.64
CA ALA A 20 -13.43 -3.68 1.33
C ALA A 20 -13.49 -2.19 1.00
N LEU A 21 -12.42 -1.48 1.33
CA LEU A 21 -12.23 -0.07 1.02
C LEU A 21 -10.87 0.10 0.35
N MET A 22 -10.76 1.14 -0.47
CA MET A 22 -9.55 1.44 -1.23
C MET A 22 -9.25 2.92 -1.09
N GLY A 23 -8.11 3.22 -0.48
CA GLY A 23 -7.47 4.53 -0.56
C GLY A 23 -6.47 4.55 -1.72
N THR A 24 -6.16 5.75 -2.21
CA THR A 24 -5.05 5.93 -3.16
C THR A 24 -4.31 7.20 -2.79
N GLY A 25 -2.99 7.15 -2.86
CA GLY A 25 -2.13 8.27 -2.56
C GLY A 25 -0.99 8.40 -3.57
N TYR A 26 -0.44 9.61 -3.63
CA TYR A 26 0.69 9.94 -4.48
C TYR A 26 1.73 10.73 -3.67
N GLY A 27 3.00 10.47 -3.91
CA GLY A 27 4.10 11.19 -3.29
C GLY A 27 5.25 11.40 -4.27
N LYS A 28 6.10 12.39 -3.99
CA LYS A 28 7.25 12.78 -4.82
C LYS A 28 8.42 13.23 -3.96
N GLY A 29 9.65 13.16 -4.48
CA GLY A 29 10.87 13.52 -3.76
C GLY A 29 11.30 12.49 -2.72
N ASP A 30 12.14 12.91 -1.76
CA ASP A 30 12.87 12.01 -0.85
C ASP A 30 11.99 11.12 0.04
N ARG A 31 10.73 11.52 0.31
CA ARG A 31 9.77 10.78 1.14
C ARG A 31 8.54 10.30 0.38
N ARG A 32 8.64 10.21 -0.95
CA ARG A 32 7.54 9.86 -1.86
C ARG A 32 6.74 8.63 -1.45
N ALA A 33 7.37 7.56 -0.98
CA ALA A 33 6.66 6.34 -0.58
C ALA A 33 5.84 6.53 0.70
N ILE A 34 6.40 7.20 1.71
CA ILE A 34 5.73 7.49 2.99
C ILE A 34 4.59 8.48 2.78
N ASP A 35 4.83 9.55 2.02
CA ASP A 35 3.82 10.56 1.74
C ASP A 35 2.65 9.96 0.95
N ALA A 36 2.93 9.09 -0.03
CA ALA A 36 1.90 8.36 -0.77
C ALA A 36 1.09 7.42 0.13
N ALA A 37 1.73 6.64 0.99
CA ALA A 37 1.04 5.76 1.94
C ALA A 37 0.19 6.54 2.95
N SER A 38 0.73 7.63 3.51
CA SER A 38 -0.01 8.49 4.44
C SER A 38 -1.25 9.11 3.78
N MET A 39 -1.12 9.57 2.54
CA MET A 39 -2.26 10.07 1.76
C MET A 39 -3.28 8.96 1.45
N ALA A 40 -2.82 7.74 1.18
CA ALA A 40 -3.70 6.60 0.93
C ALA A 40 -4.52 6.23 2.18
N ILE A 41 -3.91 6.24 3.38
CA ILE A 41 -4.58 5.96 4.67
C ILE A 41 -5.59 7.07 5.02
N ASN A 42 -5.25 8.33 4.74
CA ASN A 42 -6.12 9.50 5.00
C ASN A 42 -7.01 9.84 3.80
N SER A 43 -7.28 8.87 2.92
CA SER A 43 -8.10 9.11 1.74
C SER A 43 -9.57 9.29 2.14
N PRO A 44 -10.33 10.21 1.51
CA PRO A 44 -11.74 10.45 1.85
C PRO A 44 -12.65 9.22 1.69
N LEU A 45 -12.19 8.21 0.94
CA LEU A 45 -12.87 6.93 0.77
C LEU A 45 -12.79 6.03 2.03
N LEU A 46 -11.91 6.36 2.97
CA LEU A 46 -11.72 5.69 4.26
C LEU A 46 -12.30 6.49 5.43
N ASP A 47 -12.87 7.68 5.19
CA ASP A 47 -13.38 8.58 6.24
C ASP A 47 -14.52 7.97 7.09
N GLU A 48 -15.26 6.99 6.56
CA GLU A 48 -16.34 6.31 7.29
C GLU A 48 -15.86 5.04 8.05
N VAL A 49 -14.65 4.53 7.76
CA VAL A 49 -14.12 3.28 8.32
C VAL A 49 -12.60 3.38 8.44
N SER A 50 -12.11 3.50 9.67
CA SER A 50 -10.68 3.54 9.99
C SER A 50 -9.94 2.26 9.53
N VAL A 51 -8.69 2.43 9.10
CA VAL A 51 -7.77 1.33 8.76
C VAL A 51 -7.39 0.48 9.98
N GLU A 52 -7.54 1.03 11.20
CA GLU A 52 -7.21 0.38 12.47
C GLU A 52 -7.88 -0.99 12.66
N GLY A 53 -9.08 -1.20 12.11
CA GLY A 53 -9.82 -2.46 12.22
C GLY A 53 -9.53 -3.48 11.12
N ALA A 54 -8.69 -3.15 10.14
CA ALA A 54 -8.47 -4.00 8.97
C ALA A 54 -7.59 -5.20 9.33
N THR A 55 -8.14 -6.41 9.20
CA THR A 55 -7.41 -7.67 9.40
C THR A 55 -6.73 -8.19 8.12
N GLY A 56 -7.05 -7.60 6.97
CA GLY A 56 -6.48 -7.93 5.68
C GLY A 56 -6.21 -6.68 4.86
N ILE A 57 -4.95 -6.46 4.48
CA ILE A 57 -4.52 -5.27 3.75
C ILE A 57 -3.74 -5.70 2.52
N LEU A 58 -4.13 -5.16 1.36
CA LEU A 58 -3.40 -5.28 0.11
C LEU A 58 -2.89 -3.90 -0.31
N ILE A 59 -1.58 -3.75 -0.39
CA ILE A 59 -0.91 -2.50 -0.77
C ILE A 59 -0.27 -2.69 -2.14
N ASN A 60 -0.45 -1.76 -3.07
CA ASN A 60 0.19 -1.84 -4.38
C ASN A 60 0.99 -0.57 -4.67
N PHE A 61 2.31 -0.69 -4.59
CA PHE A 61 3.21 0.38 -4.94
C PHE A 61 3.44 0.40 -6.46
N THR A 62 3.21 1.55 -7.09
CA THR A 62 3.65 1.81 -8.45
C THR A 62 4.69 2.92 -8.42
N ALA A 63 5.86 2.69 -9.01
CA ALA A 63 6.98 3.63 -8.91
C ALA A 63 7.96 3.49 -10.08
N GLY A 64 8.80 4.50 -10.24
CA GLY A 64 9.92 4.47 -11.18
C GLY A 64 10.96 3.36 -10.87
N PRO A 65 11.85 3.06 -11.82
CA PRO A 65 12.92 2.06 -11.64
C PRO A 65 13.98 2.48 -10.60
N ASP A 66 13.94 3.73 -10.16
CA ASP A 66 14.82 4.32 -9.15
C ASP A 66 14.33 4.07 -7.71
N VAL A 67 13.15 3.47 -7.54
CA VAL A 67 12.59 3.14 -6.22
C VAL A 67 13.43 2.09 -5.50
N ARG A 68 13.67 2.33 -4.22
CA ARG A 68 14.42 1.43 -3.35
C ARG A 68 13.48 0.62 -2.48
N LEU A 69 13.83 -0.63 -2.25
CA LEU A 69 13.09 -1.51 -1.34
C LEU A 69 12.92 -0.91 0.07
N LYS A 70 13.90 -0.12 0.53
CA LYS A 70 13.83 0.58 1.82
C LYS A 70 12.66 1.56 1.89
N GLU A 71 12.42 2.34 0.83
CA GLU A 71 11.31 3.31 0.77
C GLU A 71 9.96 2.59 0.87
N ILE A 72 9.83 1.47 0.15
CA ILE A 72 8.62 0.64 0.15
C ILE A 72 8.38 0.01 1.53
N ASN A 73 9.44 -0.52 2.17
CA ASN A 73 9.33 -1.10 3.51
C ASN A 73 8.94 -0.08 4.57
N GLU A 74 9.46 1.14 4.50
CA GLU A 74 9.08 2.23 5.42
C GLU A 74 7.61 2.59 5.25
N ALA A 75 7.14 2.72 4.00
CA ALA A 75 5.74 3.00 3.70
C ALA A 75 4.79 1.87 4.13
N ALA A 76 5.17 0.61 3.89
CA ALA A 76 4.40 -0.55 4.35
C ALA A 76 4.35 -0.64 5.89
N SER A 77 5.45 -0.29 6.57
CA SER A 77 5.51 -0.27 8.04
C SER A 77 4.57 0.78 8.63
N LEU A 78 4.42 1.94 7.97
CA LEU A 78 3.45 2.96 8.37
C LEU A 78 2.02 2.41 8.31
N VAL A 79 1.64 1.77 7.20
CA VAL A 79 0.31 1.17 7.05
C VAL A 79 0.09 0.08 8.10
N GLN A 80 1.13 -0.70 8.44
CA GLN A 80 1.04 -1.73 9.47
C GLN A 80 0.81 -1.15 10.87
N GLN A 81 1.40 0.00 11.20
CA GLN A 81 1.20 0.65 12.49
C GLN A 81 -0.21 1.20 12.68
N GLU A 82 -0.85 1.60 11.59
CA GLU A 82 -2.23 2.10 11.57
C GLU A 82 -3.27 0.98 11.41
N ALA A 83 -2.84 -0.28 11.29
CA ALA A 83 -3.69 -1.45 11.11
C ALA A 83 -3.83 -2.25 12.42
N HIS A 84 -4.67 -3.29 12.37
CA HIS A 84 -4.79 -4.23 13.48
C HIS A 84 -3.47 -5.00 13.71
N GLU A 85 -3.14 -5.34 14.96
CA GLU A 85 -1.89 -6.06 15.30
C GLU A 85 -1.74 -7.41 14.59
N ASP A 86 -2.88 -8.11 14.41
CA ASP A 86 -2.99 -9.36 13.68
C ASP A 86 -3.35 -9.17 12.18
N ALA A 87 -3.18 -7.97 11.63
CA ALA A 87 -3.47 -7.71 10.22
C ALA A 87 -2.52 -8.49 9.32
N ASN A 88 -3.07 -9.25 8.38
CA ASN A 88 -2.29 -9.82 7.30
C ASN A 88 -2.07 -8.77 6.22
N ILE A 89 -0.81 -8.44 5.92
CA ILE A 89 -0.45 -7.39 4.97
C ILE A 89 0.31 -7.99 3.80
N ILE A 90 -0.21 -7.80 2.60
CA ILE A 90 0.48 -8.12 1.35
C ILE A 90 0.80 -6.82 0.64
N PHE A 91 2.04 -6.66 0.18
CA PHE A 91 2.42 -5.55 -0.68
C PHE A 91 3.00 -6.02 -2.01
N GLY A 92 2.59 -5.36 -3.08
CA GLY A 92 3.14 -5.53 -4.43
C GLY A 92 3.94 -4.30 -4.86
N LEU A 93 4.91 -4.51 -5.75
CA LEU A 93 5.68 -3.42 -6.35
C LEU A 93 5.69 -3.57 -7.88
N VAL A 94 5.03 -2.62 -8.53
CA VAL A 94 5.01 -2.44 -9.97
C VAL A 94 5.98 -1.33 -10.34
N THR A 95 6.91 -1.64 -11.24
CA THR A 95 7.84 -0.66 -11.80
C THR A 95 7.26 -0.12 -13.10
N ASP A 96 7.08 1.19 -13.16
CA ASP A 96 6.58 1.91 -14.32
C ASP A 96 7.58 3.02 -14.71
N MET A 97 8.05 3.00 -15.95
CA MET A 97 9.05 3.95 -16.43
C MET A 97 8.49 5.38 -16.58
N ASP A 98 7.17 5.53 -16.72
CA ASP A 98 6.53 6.82 -16.91
C ASP A 98 6.28 7.55 -15.58
N MET A 99 6.48 6.88 -14.44
CA MET A 99 6.28 7.46 -13.11
C MET A 99 7.36 8.46 -12.70
N GLY A 100 8.56 8.38 -13.28
CA GLY A 100 9.68 9.26 -12.92
C GLY A 100 9.95 9.23 -11.41
N ASP A 101 9.88 10.40 -10.76
CA ASP A 101 10.09 10.55 -9.31
C ASP A 101 8.81 10.39 -8.45
N VAL A 102 7.71 9.94 -9.06
CA VAL A 102 6.43 9.76 -8.36
C VAL A 102 6.28 8.33 -7.88
N VAL A 103 5.79 8.17 -6.65
CA VAL A 103 5.28 6.90 -6.13
C VAL A 103 3.78 7.02 -5.94
N LYS A 104 3.07 5.99 -6.37
CA LYS A 104 1.64 5.80 -6.15
C LYS A 104 1.43 4.58 -5.25
N VAL A 105 0.52 4.71 -4.29
CA VAL A 105 0.09 3.65 -3.37
C VAL A 105 -1.42 3.49 -3.49
#